data_AF-A0A955KWK0-F1
#
_entry.id   AF-A0A955KWK0-F1
#
_cell.length_a   1.000
_cell.length_b   1.000
_cell.length_c   1.000
_cell.angle_alpha   90.00
_cell.angle_beta   90.00
_cell.angle_gamma   90.00
#
_symmetry.space_group_name_H-M   'P 1'
#
loop_
_entity.id
_entity.type
_entity.pdbx_description
1 polymer ?
#
loop_
_entity_poly.entity_id
_entity_poly.type
_entity_poly.pdbx_seq_one_letter_code
_entity_poly.pdbx_strand_id
1 'polypeptide(L)'
;MRRRESKYESQTVSIRRVAKVTAGGKRLRFSAMVVVGDRNGTVGVALGRGTDTRSAVEKAIKKAEKNARKIQVVGDTIPHEIVQKKGAAKVMLRPARPGTGVIAGSSVRTVLEMCGVDNVYGKIMGSSDLVANAYCTFEALTELRSKRVLERMHNMKDRLNLKEQLDKERKAREELLRKKNKEQDKGEGKGNRRGGGRKGGGNRGRGDNSRRNSGPRAETKEVKVEKPVEKPAPAEKPVEKPTTAEKPVEPTSEVKNTGSTSESKSE
;
A
#
# COMPACT_ATOMS: atom_id res chain seq x y z
N MET A 1 -20.90 7.92 35.98
CA MET A 1 -20.12 7.37 34.85
C MET A 1 -19.48 8.51 34.07
N ARG A 2 -18.15 8.67 34.07
CA ARG A 2 -17.46 9.65 33.21
C ARG A 2 -17.67 9.27 31.74
N ARG A 3 -18.32 10.15 30.97
CA ARG A 3 -18.40 10.05 29.51
C ARG A 3 -16.95 10.11 28.99
N ARG A 4 -16.41 9.01 28.48
CA ARG A 4 -15.13 9.06 27.75
C ARG A 4 -15.32 10.02 26.59
N GLU A 5 -14.54 11.09 26.56
CA GLU A 5 -14.50 11.97 25.40
C GLU A 5 -14.12 11.15 24.17
N SER A 6 -14.91 11.28 23.11
CA SER A 6 -14.68 10.56 21.88
C SER A 6 -13.43 11.13 21.22
N LYS A 7 -12.37 10.33 21.19
CA LYS A 7 -11.08 10.66 20.54
C LYS A 7 -11.23 10.89 19.02
N TYR A 8 -12.35 10.46 18.43
CA TYR A 8 -12.60 10.52 17.00
C TYR A 8 -13.56 11.67 16.66
N GLU A 9 -13.23 12.40 15.60
CA GLU A 9 -14.15 13.31 14.93
C GLU A 9 -15.15 12.46 14.12
N SER A 10 -16.36 12.98 13.89
CA SER A 10 -17.41 12.28 13.14
C SER A 10 -18.03 13.16 12.07
N GLN A 11 -18.17 12.62 10.86
CA GLN A 11 -18.83 13.29 9.74
C GLN A 11 -19.92 12.39 9.15
N THR A 12 -21.10 12.98 8.93
CA THR A 12 -22.25 12.26 8.35
C THR A 12 -22.18 12.36 6.83
N VAL A 13 -22.23 11.21 6.14
CA VAL A 13 -22.15 11.13 4.67
C VAL A 13 -23.53 11.18 4.03
N SER A 14 -24.49 10.43 4.59
CA SER A 14 -25.85 10.40 4.07
C SER A 14 -26.86 10.11 5.16
N ILE A 15 -28.02 10.74 5.03
CA ILE A 15 -29.20 10.48 5.85
C ILE A 15 -30.34 10.11 4.91
N ARG A 16 -30.97 8.96 5.15
CA ARG A 16 -32.08 8.44 4.35
C ARG A 16 -33.25 8.12 5.26
N ARG A 17 -34.46 8.49 4.82
CA ARG A 17 -35.70 8.04 5.46
C ARG A 17 -36.12 6.71 4.84
N VAL A 18 -36.36 5.70 5.67
CA VAL A 18 -36.67 4.33 5.27
C VAL A 18 -37.97 3.88 5.93
N ALA A 19 -38.86 3.24 5.18
CA ALA A 19 -40.19 2.87 5.64
C ALA A 19 -40.40 1.35 5.67
N LYS A 20 -41.14 0.85 6.67
CA LYS A 20 -41.77 -0.49 6.63
C LYS A 20 -43.27 -0.29 6.43
N VAL A 21 -43.82 -0.87 5.36
CA VAL A 21 -45.27 -0.84 5.08
C VAL A 21 -45.97 -1.91 5.92
N THR A 22 -47.11 -1.54 6.51
CA THR A 22 -47.98 -2.40 7.34
C THR A 22 -49.43 -2.15 6.96
N ALA A 23 -50.36 -3.02 7.38
CA ALA A 23 -51.79 -2.86 7.09
C ALA A 23 -52.35 -1.50 7.56
N GLY A 24 -51.86 -0.96 8.68
CA GLY A 24 -52.27 0.34 9.22
C GLY A 24 -51.46 1.54 8.74
N GLY A 25 -50.55 1.39 7.77
CA GLY A 25 -49.77 2.49 7.21
C GLY A 25 -48.25 2.24 7.16
N LYS A 26 -47.46 3.33 7.10
CA LYS A 26 -45.99 3.26 6.92
C LYS A 26 -45.26 3.62 8.22
N ARG A 27 -44.54 2.66 8.80
CA ARG A 27 -43.63 2.92 9.94
C ARG A 27 -42.30 3.45 9.43
N LEU A 28 -42.06 4.74 9.64
CA LEU A 28 -40.84 5.44 9.21
C LEU A 28 -39.70 5.25 10.21
N ARG A 29 -38.47 5.22 9.70
CA ARG A 29 -37.21 5.24 10.44
C ARG A 29 -36.18 6.05 9.65
N PHE A 30 -35.13 6.49 10.31
CA PHE A 30 -33.98 7.12 9.66
C PHE A 30 -32.78 6.19 9.66
N SER A 31 -32.07 6.18 8.54
CA SER A 31 -30.79 5.51 8.35
C SER A 31 -29.73 6.58 8.12
N ALA A 32 -28.65 6.56 8.88
CA ALA A 32 -27.53 7.47 8.75
C ALA A 32 -26.24 6.69 8.52
N MET A 33 -25.45 7.10 7.53
CA MET A 33 -24.10 6.61 7.29
C MET A 33 -23.12 7.63 7.83
N VAL A 34 -22.27 7.21 8.76
CA VAL A 34 -21.30 8.08 9.44
C VAL A 34 -19.91 7.50 9.28
N VAL A 35 -18.96 8.40 9.07
CA VAL A 35 -17.53 8.14 9.09
C VAL A 35 -16.96 8.78 10.34
N VAL A 36 -16.12 8.04 11.06
CA VAL A 36 -15.37 8.56 12.20
C VAL A 36 -13.88 8.43 11.91
N GLY A 37 -13.07 9.34 12.43
CA GLY A 37 -11.63 9.27 12.26
C GLY A 37 -10.89 10.27 13.13
N ASP A 38 -9.59 10.05 13.29
CA ASP A 38 -8.69 10.90 14.09
C ASP A 38 -7.78 11.77 13.22
N ARG A 39 -7.99 11.78 11.89
CA ARG A 39 -7.12 12.41 10.87
C ARG A 39 -5.64 12.01 10.97
N ASN A 40 -5.34 10.92 11.69
CA ASN A 40 -3.99 10.44 11.95
C ASN A 40 -3.85 8.98 11.50
N GLY A 41 -4.57 8.61 10.44
CA GLY A 41 -4.59 7.28 9.88
C GLY A 41 -5.54 6.30 10.57
N THR A 42 -6.40 6.71 11.51
CA THR A 42 -7.48 5.83 11.99
C THR A 42 -8.82 6.29 11.43
N VAL A 43 -9.53 5.38 10.78
CA VAL A 43 -10.86 5.66 10.23
C VAL A 43 -11.82 4.50 10.50
N GLY A 44 -13.10 4.79 10.66
CA GLY A 44 -14.16 3.81 10.84
C GLY A 44 -15.43 4.26 10.12
N VAL A 45 -16.16 3.30 9.55
CA VAL A 45 -17.38 3.59 8.79
C VAL A 45 -18.51 2.70 9.28
N ALA A 46 -19.68 3.28 9.53
CA ALA A 46 -20.86 2.49 9.88
C ALA A 46 -22.19 3.14 9.49
N LEU A 47 -23.15 2.26 9.25
CA LEU A 47 -24.55 2.60 9.09
C LEU A 47 -25.30 2.35 10.41
N GLY A 48 -26.05 3.37 10.85
CA GLY A 48 -26.94 3.34 12.00
C GLY A 48 -28.39 3.58 11.60
N ARG A 49 -29.33 2.99 12.34
CA ARG A 49 -30.77 3.17 12.10
C ARG A 49 -31.50 3.52 13.41
N GLY A 50 -32.36 4.53 13.34
CA GLY A 50 -33.06 5.11 14.48
C GLY A 50 -34.51 5.43 14.18
N THR A 51 -35.26 5.78 15.23
CA THR A 51 -36.59 6.42 15.11
C THR A 51 -36.47 7.82 14.53
N ASP A 52 -35.39 8.51 14.91
CA ASP A 52 -35.10 9.91 14.58
C ASP A 52 -33.69 10.01 13.98
N THR A 53 -33.38 11.13 13.34
CA THR A 53 -32.07 11.39 12.73
C THR A 53 -30.94 11.37 13.76
N ARG A 54 -31.11 12.06 14.88
CA ARG A 54 -30.10 12.09 15.96
C ARG A 54 -29.82 10.70 16.53
N SER A 55 -30.87 9.93 16.81
CA SER A 55 -30.70 8.56 17.34
C SER A 55 -30.07 7.60 16.32
N ALA A 56 -30.30 7.81 15.02
CA ALA A 56 -29.62 7.05 13.96
C ALA A 56 -28.12 7.39 13.89
N VAL A 57 -27.77 8.68 13.95
CA VAL A 57 -26.37 9.16 13.91
C VAL A 57 -25.59 8.69 15.15
N GLU A 58 -26.14 8.83 16.35
CA GLU A 58 -25.46 8.38 17.59
C GLU A 58 -25.20 6.86 17.59
N LYS A 59 -26.12 6.06 17.03
CA LYS A 59 -25.92 4.61 16.84
C LYS A 59 -24.85 4.33 15.79
N ALA A 60 -24.80 5.12 14.72
CA ALA A 60 -23.78 4.98 13.68
C ALA A 60 -22.39 5.30 14.24
N ILE A 61 -22.22 6.39 14.98
CA ILE A 61 -20.94 6.78 15.62
C ILE A 61 -20.42 5.65 16.50
N LYS A 62 -21.23 5.18 17.45
CA LYS A 62 -20.86 4.07 18.36
C LYS A 62 -20.45 2.79 17.63
N LYS A 63 -21.05 2.53 16.46
CA LYS A 63 -20.71 1.36 15.63
C LYS A 63 -19.45 1.61 14.80
N ALA A 64 -19.24 2.82 14.32
CA ALA A 64 -18.07 3.21 13.55
C ALA A 64 -16.80 3.21 14.42
N GLU A 65 -16.89 3.70 15.65
CA GLU A 65 -15.79 3.68 16.64
C GLU A 65 -15.32 2.25 16.94
N LYS A 66 -16.25 1.31 17.07
CA LYS A 66 -15.94 -0.12 17.26
C LYS A 66 -15.25 -0.76 16.05
N ASN A 67 -15.57 -0.26 14.86
CA ASN A 67 -15.04 -0.75 13.59
C ASN A 67 -13.83 0.04 13.09
N ALA A 68 -13.34 1.00 13.87
CA ALA A 68 -12.23 1.85 13.49
C ALA A 68 -10.95 1.02 13.31
N ARG A 69 -10.24 1.25 12.21
CA ARG A 69 -9.00 0.55 11.86
C ARG A 69 -7.91 1.55 11.53
N LYS A 70 -6.68 1.17 11.85
CA LYS A 70 -5.48 1.94 11.49
C LYS A 70 -5.10 1.62 10.04
N ILE A 71 -4.99 2.68 9.25
CA ILE A 71 -4.64 2.72 7.83
C ILE A 71 -3.16 3.06 7.68
N GLN A 72 -2.53 2.53 6.65
CA GLN A 72 -1.15 2.82 6.31
C GLN A 72 -1.09 4.07 5.43
N VAL A 73 -0.74 5.21 6.02
CA VAL A 73 -0.51 6.49 5.33
C VAL A 73 0.99 6.78 5.29
N VAL A 74 1.48 7.39 4.20
CA VAL A 74 2.89 7.76 4.02
C VAL A 74 2.96 9.27 3.81
N GLY A 75 3.38 9.99 4.86
CA GLY A 75 3.30 11.45 4.88
C GLY A 75 1.85 11.87 4.66
N ASP A 76 1.60 12.54 3.55
CA ASP A 76 0.31 13.16 3.24
C ASP A 76 -0.49 12.38 2.18
N THR A 77 -0.01 11.19 1.76
CA THR A 77 -0.62 10.38 0.68
C THR A 77 -0.62 8.87 0.95
N ILE A 78 -1.24 8.13 0.03
CA ILE A 78 -1.36 6.66 0.04
C ILE A 78 -0.06 6.01 -0.49
N PRO A 79 0.35 4.81 -0.01
CA PRO A 79 1.60 4.19 -0.44
C PRO A 79 1.65 3.74 -1.91
N HIS A 80 0.54 3.26 -2.47
CA HIS A 80 0.44 2.74 -3.85
C HIS A 80 -0.99 2.84 -4.37
N GLU A 81 -1.15 2.69 -5.68
CA GLU A 81 -2.47 2.66 -6.31
C GLU A 81 -3.22 1.37 -5.98
N ILE A 82 -4.51 1.49 -5.69
CA ILE A 82 -5.40 0.36 -5.41
C ILE A 82 -6.75 0.53 -6.09
N VAL A 83 -7.26 -0.56 -6.66
CA VAL A 83 -8.61 -0.65 -7.22
C VAL A 83 -9.36 -1.71 -6.44
N GLN A 84 -10.40 -1.29 -5.73
CA GLN A 84 -11.21 -2.19 -4.93
C GLN A 84 -12.63 -2.29 -5.47
N LYS A 85 -13.22 -3.48 -5.35
CA LYS A 85 -14.62 -3.74 -5.66
C LYS A 85 -15.31 -4.34 -4.45
N LYS A 86 -16.43 -3.73 -4.02
CA LYS A 86 -17.31 -4.23 -2.96
C LYS A 86 -18.75 -4.24 -3.46
N GLY A 87 -19.29 -5.43 -3.70
CA GLY A 87 -20.61 -5.58 -4.34
C GLY A 87 -20.62 -4.90 -5.72
N ALA A 88 -21.54 -3.94 -5.92
CA ALA A 88 -21.63 -3.14 -7.14
C ALA A 88 -20.76 -1.87 -7.13
N ALA A 89 -20.17 -1.51 -5.99
CA ALA A 89 -19.25 -0.37 -5.90
C ALA A 89 -17.85 -0.78 -6.38
N LYS A 90 -17.21 0.10 -7.15
CA LYS A 90 -15.82 -0.04 -7.60
C LYS A 90 -15.14 1.32 -7.48
N VAL A 91 -14.08 1.39 -6.68
CA VAL A 91 -13.33 2.63 -6.39
C VAL A 91 -11.86 2.41 -6.70
N MET A 92 -11.26 3.38 -7.38
CA MET A 92 -9.83 3.47 -7.62
C MET A 92 -9.26 4.60 -6.78
N LEU A 93 -8.18 4.34 -6.05
CA LEU A 93 -7.40 5.32 -5.30
C LEU A 93 -5.97 5.31 -5.83
N ARG A 94 -5.47 6.47 -6.23
CA ARG A 94 -4.12 6.66 -6.74
C ARG A 94 -3.40 7.76 -5.97
N PRO A 95 -2.14 7.55 -5.54
CA PRO A 95 -1.38 8.56 -4.84
C PRO A 95 -1.17 9.80 -5.70
N ALA A 96 -1.11 10.96 -5.05
CA ALA A 96 -0.95 12.25 -5.70
C ALA A 96 0.30 12.97 -5.18
N ARG A 97 0.73 14.01 -5.91
CA ARG A 97 1.83 14.88 -5.50
C ARG A 97 1.38 15.79 -4.35
N PRO A 98 2.29 16.23 -3.46
CA PRO A 98 1.95 17.20 -2.43
C PRO A 98 1.35 18.47 -3.06
N GLY A 99 0.31 19.03 -2.42
CA GLY A 99 -0.41 20.21 -2.90
C GLY A 99 -1.56 19.94 -3.88
N THR A 100 -1.86 18.67 -4.18
CA THR A 100 -3.00 18.29 -5.05
C THR A 100 -4.34 18.41 -4.33
N GLY A 101 -4.37 18.12 -3.03
CA GLY A 101 -5.63 17.98 -2.29
C GLY A 101 -6.34 16.64 -2.57
N VAL A 102 -7.52 16.49 -1.97
CA VAL A 102 -8.36 15.28 -2.10
C VAL A 102 -9.32 15.45 -3.29
N ILE A 103 -8.99 14.82 -4.42
CA ILE A 103 -9.84 14.84 -5.62
C ILE A 103 -10.59 13.53 -5.69
N ALA A 104 -11.77 13.48 -5.05
CA ALA A 104 -12.62 12.30 -5.02
C ALA A 104 -14.12 12.63 -4.95
N GLY A 105 -14.98 11.66 -5.28
CA GLY A 105 -16.42 11.78 -5.10
C GLY A 105 -16.80 11.88 -3.62
N SER A 106 -17.95 12.49 -3.30
CA SER A 106 -18.34 12.89 -1.93
C SER A 106 -18.12 11.83 -0.85
N SER A 107 -18.67 10.63 -1.03
CA SER A 107 -18.51 9.52 -0.07
C SER A 107 -17.05 9.08 0.14
N VAL A 108 -16.27 9.02 -0.94
CA VAL A 108 -14.85 8.62 -0.92
C VAL A 108 -14.02 9.72 -0.27
N ARG A 109 -14.29 10.98 -0.63
CA ARG A 109 -13.66 12.19 -0.08
C ARG A 109 -13.79 12.25 1.43
N THR A 110 -15.00 12.13 1.96
CA THR A 110 -15.22 12.14 3.42
C THR A 110 -14.42 11.03 4.13
N VAL A 111 -14.32 9.84 3.55
CA VAL A 111 -13.52 8.76 4.15
C VAL A 111 -12.02 9.08 4.16
N LEU A 112 -11.51 9.67 3.08
CA LEU A 112 -10.10 10.03 2.95
C LEU A 112 -9.70 11.20 3.87
N GLU A 113 -10.53 12.24 3.95
CA GLU A 113 -10.33 13.39 4.83
C GLU A 113 -10.34 12.95 6.31
N MET A 114 -11.30 12.13 6.71
CA MET A 114 -11.36 11.60 8.09
C MET A 114 -10.19 10.66 8.42
N CYS A 115 -9.61 10.01 7.41
CA CYS A 115 -8.40 9.20 7.56
C CYS A 115 -7.14 10.07 7.73
N GLY A 116 -7.16 11.35 7.33
CA GLY A 116 -5.98 12.22 7.30
C GLY A 116 -5.13 12.05 6.05
N VAL A 117 -5.75 11.73 4.91
CA VAL A 117 -5.08 11.73 3.61
C VAL A 117 -5.39 13.04 2.92
N ASP A 118 -4.37 13.87 2.70
CA ASP A 118 -4.55 15.20 2.10
C ASP A 118 -4.41 15.17 0.58
N ASN A 119 -3.58 14.29 0.02
CA ASN A 119 -3.26 14.28 -1.40
C ASN A 119 -3.57 12.92 -2.04
N VAL A 120 -4.65 12.82 -2.81
CA VAL A 120 -5.04 11.56 -3.48
C VAL A 120 -6.03 11.80 -4.62
N TYR A 121 -5.91 11.00 -5.67
CA TYR A 121 -6.92 10.89 -6.71
C TYR A 121 -7.84 9.70 -6.41
N GLY A 122 -9.15 9.96 -6.34
CA GLY A 122 -10.16 8.95 -6.10
C GLY A 122 -11.23 8.96 -7.20
N LYS A 123 -11.41 7.85 -7.91
CA LYS A 123 -12.47 7.73 -8.92
C LYS A 123 -13.42 6.58 -8.59
N ILE A 124 -14.71 6.89 -8.59
CA ILE A 124 -15.80 5.91 -8.56
C ILE A 124 -16.05 5.46 -10.00
N MET A 125 -15.91 4.16 -10.26
CA MET A 125 -16.10 3.54 -11.58
C MET A 125 -17.33 2.61 -11.64
N GLY A 126 -17.93 2.29 -10.49
CA GLY A 126 -19.09 1.41 -10.38
C GLY A 126 -20.36 2.17 -10.02
N SER A 127 -21.09 1.64 -9.03
CA SER A 127 -22.32 2.26 -8.51
C SER A 127 -22.10 3.67 -7.95
N SER A 128 -23.11 4.53 -8.07
CA SER A 128 -23.17 5.86 -7.46
C SER A 128 -23.68 5.85 -6.00
N ASP A 129 -24.00 4.68 -5.42
CA ASP A 129 -24.49 4.60 -4.05
C ASP A 129 -23.42 4.99 -3.01
N LEU A 130 -23.72 6.03 -2.23
CA LEU A 130 -22.82 6.59 -1.22
C LEU A 130 -22.46 5.58 -0.12
N VAL A 131 -23.40 4.72 0.27
CA VAL A 131 -23.18 3.74 1.35
C VAL A 131 -22.20 2.67 0.87
N ALA A 132 -22.46 2.09 -0.30
CA ALA A 132 -21.56 1.10 -0.90
C ALA A 132 -20.16 1.68 -1.18
N ASN A 133 -20.08 2.90 -1.72
CA ASN A 133 -18.81 3.56 -2.03
C ASN A 133 -17.97 3.86 -0.77
N ALA A 134 -18.58 4.35 0.31
CA ALA A 134 -17.87 4.56 1.57
C ALA A 134 -17.32 3.25 2.15
N TYR A 135 -18.12 2.16 2.11
CA TYR A 135 -17.66 0.84 2.54
C TYR A 135 -16.56 0.25 1.64
N CYS A 136 -16.65 0.46 0.33
CA CYS A 136 -15.63 0.02 -0.62
C CYS A 136 -14.31 0.76 -0.40
N THR A 137 -14.38 2.06 -0.14
CA THR A 137 -13.21 2.90 0.18
C THR A 137 -12.55 2.45 1.48
N PHE A 138 -13.35 2.17 2.52
CA PHE A 138 -12.83 1.67 3.79
C PHE A 138 -12.07 0.33 3.64
N GLU A 139 -12.57 -0.58 2.81
CA GLU A 139 -11.87 -1.83 2.50
C GLU A 139 -10.60 -1.59 1.69
N ALA A 140 -10.65 -0.72 0.67
CA ALA A 140 -9.47 -0.34 -0.11
C ALA A 140 -8.35 0.19 0.78
N LEU A 141 -8.68 1.07 1.73
CA LEU A 141 -7.70 1.61 2.68
C LEU A 141 -7.14 0.54 3.62
N THR A 142 -7.96 -0.43 4.02
CA THR A 142 -7.52 -1.53 4.90
C THR A 142 -6.54 -2.48 4.20
N GLU A 143 -6.67 -2.64 2.88
CA GLU A 143 -5.78 -3.48 2.07
C GLU A 143 -4.42 -2.83 1.78
N LEU A 144 -4.27 -1.53 2.06
CA LEU A 144 -3.00 -0.83 1.87
C LEU A 144 -1.90 -1.45 2.73
N ARG A 145 -0.86 -1.91 2.04
CA ARG A 145 0.38 -2.40 2.64
C ARG A 145 1.32 -1.25 2.96
N SER A 146 2.04 -1.40 4.07
CA SER A 146 3.11 -0.47 4.45
C SER A 146 4.22 -0.45 3.39
N LYS A 147 4.81 0.73 3.15
CA LYS A 147 5.95 0.91 2.23
C LYS A 147 7.10 -0.06 2.52
N ARG A 148 7.40 -0.32 3.80
CA ARG A 148 8.39 -1.30 4.24
C ARG A 148 8.08 -2.72 3.77
N VAL A 149 6.79 -3.09 3.77
CA VAL A 149 6.34 -4.40 3.28
C VAL A 149 6.49 -4.46 1.76
N LEU A 150 6.15 -3.38 1.05
CA LEU A 150 6.30 -3.29 -0.40
C LEU A 150 7.78 -3.38 -0.81
N GLU A 151 8.69 -2.65 -0.16
CA GLU A 151 10.14 -2.69 -0.42
C GLU A 151 10.72 -4.10 -0.18
N ARG A 152 10.30 -4.78 0.89
CA ARG A 152 10.68 -6.19 1.13
C ARG A 152 10.18 -7.13 0.04
N MET A 153 8.96 -6.92 -0.46
CA MET A 153 8.41 -7.71 -1.57
C MET A 153 9.15 -7.43 -2.88
N HIS A 154 9.54 -6.18 -3.13
CA HIS A 154 10.32 -5.79 -4.30
C HIS A 154 11.70 -6.49 -4.29
N ASN A 155 12.45 -6.36 -3.20
CA ASN A 155 13.76 -6.98 -3.04
C ASN A 155 13.72 -8.52 -3.13
N MET A 156 12.60 -9.15 -2.74
CA MET A 156 12.40 -10.59 -2.89
C MET A 156 12.13 -10.99 -4.35
N LYS A 157 11.31 -10.22 -5.08
CA LYS A 157 11.06 -10.45 -6.51
C LYS A 157 12.33 -10.26 -7.34
N ASP A 158 13.10 -9.22 -7.05
CA ASP A 158 14.39 -8.97 -7.72
C ASP A 158 15.35 -10.14 -7.54
N ARG A 159 15.42 -10.68 -6.31
CA ARG A 159 16.22 -11.89 -6.02
C ARG A 159 15.75 -13.12 -6.79
N LEU A 160 14.44 -13.34 -6.92
CA LEU A 160 13.90 -14.49 -7.65
C LEU A 160 14.16 -14.38 -9.15
N ASN A 161 13.94 -13.20 -9.73
CA ASN A 161 14.20 -12.94 -11.14
C ASN A 161 15.69 -13.13 -11.48
N LEU A 162 16.58 -12.66 -10.60
CA LEU A 162 18.03 -12.82 -10.76
C LEU A 162 18.44 -14.29 -10.66
N LYS A 163 17.83 -15.06 -9.75
CA LYS A 163 18.04 -16.51 -9.67
C LYS A 163 17.58 -17.23 -10.94
N GLU A 164 16.41 -16.89 -11.48
CA GLU A 164 15.91 -17.48 -12.73
C GLU A 164 16.80 -17.16 -13.93
N GLN A 165 17.36 -15.95 -13.99
CA GLN A 165 18.34 -15.57 -15.03
C GLN A 165 19.62 -16.40 -14.92
N LEU A 166 20.18 -16.53 -13.71
CA LEU A 166 21.37 -17.36 -13.47
C LEU A 166 21.15 -18.85 -13.77
N ASP A 167 19.97 -19.38 -13.45
CA ASP A 167 19.60 -20.77 -13.74
C ASP A 167 19.44 -21.01 -15.25
N LYS A 168 18.95 -20.03 -16.01
CA LYS A 168 18.88 -20.07 -17.48
C LYS A 168 20.28 -19.99 -18.11
N GLU A 169 21.14 -19.10 -17.61
CA GLU A 169 22.53 -18.98 -18.06
C GLU A 169 23.34 -20.24 -17.78
N ARG A 170 23.16 -20.86 -16.61
CA ARG A 170 23.78 -22.17 -16.28
C ARG A 170 23.36 -23.25 -17.26
N LYS A 171 22.05 -23.39 -17.53
CA LYS A 171 21.54 -24.38 -18.50
C LYS A 171 22.06 -24.13 -19.91
N ALA A 172 22.06 -22.88 -20.37
CA ALA A 172 22.61 -22.52 -21.68
C ALA A 172 24.11 -22.82 -21.77
N ARG A 173 24.87 -22.54 -20.71
CA ARG A 173 26.31 -22.83 -20.63
C ARG A 173 26.57 -24.34 -20.62
N GLU A 174 25.79 -25.13 -19.90
CA GLU A 174 25.88 -26.60 -19.90
C GLU A 174 25.52 -27.20 -21.26
N GLU A 175 24.52 -26.66 -21.96
CA GLU A 175 24.18 -27.09 -23.33
C GLU A 175 25.28 -26.74 -24.33
N LEU A 176 25.88 -25.56 -24.22
CA LEU A 176 27.03 -25.18 -25.04
C LEU A 176 28.25 -26.07 -24.78
N LEU A 177 28.52 -26.40 -23.52
CA LEU A 177 29.57 -27.35 -23.13
C LEU A 177 29.28 -28.77 -23.66
N ARG A 178 28.02 -29.23 -23.58
CA ARG A 178 27.60 -30.51 -24.18
C ARG A 178 27.74 -30.54 -25.70
N LYS A 179 27.46 -29.42 -26.39
CA LYS A 179 27.66 -29.28 -27.84
C LYS A 179 29.15 -29.31 -28.20
N LYS A 180 29.99 -28.55 -27.48
CA LYS A 180 31.45 -28.56 -27.64
C LYS A 180 32.06 -29.94 -27.41
N ASN A 181 31.67 -30.64 -26.35
CA ASN A 181 32.17 -32.00 -26.07
C ASN A 181 31.73 -33.00 -27.17
N LYS A 182 30.50 -32.87 -27.69
CA LYS A 182 30.04 -33.68 -28.84
C LYS A 182 30.78 -33.36 -30.15
N GLU A 183 31.26 -32.13 -30.33
CA GLU A 183 32.06 -31.74 -31.50
C GLU A 183 33.51 -32.22 -31.36
N GLN A 184 34.08 -32.19 -30.16
CA GLN A 184 35.41 -32.73 -29.87
C GLN A 184 35.46 -34.26 -30.05
N ASP A 185 34.47 -35.01 -29.55
CA ASP A 185 34.35 -36.47 -29.78
C ASP A 185 34.24 -36.83 -31.27
N LYS A 186 33.64 -35.96 -32.09
CA LYS A 186 33.55 -36.16 -33.55
C LYS A 186 34.86 -35.84 -34.28
N GLY A 187 35.69 -34.96 -33.71
CA GLY A 187 37.03 -34.64 -34.23
C GLY A 187 38.05 -35.74 -33.93
N GLU A 188 37.97 -36.39 -32.77
CA GLU A 188 38.88 -37.48 -32.36
C GLU A 188 38.48 -38.86 -32.91
N GLY A 189 37.24 -39.03 -33.39
CA GLY A 189 36.73 -40.27 -33.99
C GLY A 189 37.32 -40.66 -35.37
N LYS A 190 38.25 -39.87 -35.93
CA LYS A 190 39.03 -40.21 -37.14
C LYS A 190 40.50 -40.48 -36.80
N GLY A 191 40.75 -41.40 -35.87
CA GLY A 191 42.10 -41.91 -35.63
C GLY A 191 42.05 -43.21 -34.83
N ASN A 192 42.64 -44.26 -35.40
CA ASN A 192 42.93 -45.55 -34.76
C ASN A 192 41.78 -46.54 -34.52
N ARG A 193 41.30 -47.16 -35.61
CA ARG A 193 40.91 -48.58 -35.58
C ARG A 193 42.12 -49.45 -35.96
N ARG A 194 42.98 -49.78 -35.00
CA ARG A 194 43.92 -50.92 -35.12
C ARG A 194 44.06 -51.63 -33.78
N GLY A 195 43.41 -52.79 -33.72
CA GLY A 195 43.96 -54.06 -33.22
C GLY A 195 44.42 -54.16 -31.77
N GLY A 196 43.92 -55.19 -31.08
CA GLY A 196 44.61 -55.79 -29.93
C GLY A 196 43.66 -56.36 -28.90
N GLY A 197 43.40 -57.67 -28.98
CA GLY A 197 42.58 -58.40 -28.02
C GLY A 197 43.30 -58.80 -26.73
N ARG A 198 42.51 -59.38 -25.81
CA ARG A 198 42.84 -60.33 -24.71
C ARG A 198 43.85 -59.82 -23.66
N LYS A 199 43.78 -60.08 -22.36
CA LYS A 199 43.12 -60.97 -21.37
C LYS A 199 43.26 -60.16 -20.04
N GLY A 200 42.41 -60.21 -19.02
CA GLY A 200 41.84 -61.34 -18.31
C GLY A 200 42.14 -61.16 -16.81
N GLY A 201 41.22 -61.60 -15.96
CA GLY A 201 41.49 -62.00 -14.57
C GLY A 201 41.03 -61.01 -13.48
N GLY A 202 40.22 -61.51 -12.54
CA GLY A 202 40.11 -60.86 -11.22
C GLY A 202 38.77 -60.92 -10.53
N ASN A 203 38.29 -62.12 -10.24
CA ASN A 203 37.16 -62.45 -9.34
C ASN A 203 37.12 -61.62 -8.04
N ARG A 204 35.92 -61.21 -7.60
CA ARG A 204 35.39 -61.43 -6.23
C ARG A 204 33.97 -60.87 -6.11
N GLY A 205 33.04 -61.76 -5.75
CA GLY A 205 31.66 -61.43 -5.43
C GLY A 205 31.45 -60.85 -4.02
N ARG A 206 30.21 -61.05 -3.55
CA ARG A 206 29.50 -60.46 -2.39
C ARG A 206 28.88 -59.11 -2.78
N GLY A 207 27.58 -58.90 -2.72
CA GLY A 207 26.56 -59.51 -1.88
C GLY A 207 25.72 -58.35 -1.36
N ASP A 208 24.42 -58.38 -1.63
CA ASP A 208 23.45 -57.42 -1.14
C ASP A 208 23.53 -57.28 0.39
N ASN A 209 23.60 -56.05 0.89
CA ASN A 209 22.68 -55.64 1.96
C ASN A 209 22.55 -54.12 2.11
N SER A 210 21.31 -53.68 1.91
CA SER A 210 20.54 -52.64 2.58
C SER A 210 21.21 -51.52 3.41
N ARG A 211 20.62 -50.33 3.22
CA ARG A 211 20.46 -49.20 4.17
C ARG A 211 21.75 -48.49 4.64
N ARG A 212 21.92 -47.25 4.15
CA ARG A 212 21.73 -46.06 5.00
C ARG A 212 21.80 -44.75 4.20
N ASN A 213 20.79 -43.93 4.47
CA ASN A 213 20.68 -42.51 4.21
C ASN A 213 21.92 -41.75 4.74
N SER A 214 22.58 -40.99 3.87
CA SER A 214 23.24 -39.73 4.21
C SER A 214 23.71 -39.07 2.91
N GLY A 215 23.12 -37.92 2.57
CA GLY A 215 23.56 -37.12 1.43
C GLY A 215 25.02 -36.68 1.57
N PRO A 216 25.71 -36.37 0.46
CA PRO A 216 27.07 -35.87 0.53
C PRO A 216 27.07 -34.50 1.21
N ARG A 217 27.70 -34.46 2.39
CA ARG A 217 28.08 -33.25 3.12
C ARG A 217 29.11 -32.52 2.25
N ALA A 218 28.68 -31.46 1.57
CA ALA A 218 29.58 -30.60 0.82
C ALA A 218 30.60 -29.99 1.78
N GLU A 219 31.87 -30.31 1.55
CA GLU A 219 33.02 -29.70 2.21
C GLU A 219 32.97 -28.18 2.01
N THR A 220 32.93 -27.46 3.12
CA THR A 220 33.10 -26.01 3.15
C THR A 220 34.55 -25.70 2.77
N LYS A 221 34.79 -25.32 1.51
CA LYS A 221 35.93 -24.47 1.17
C LYS A 221 35.53 -23.04 1.49
N GLU A 222 36.13 -22.48 2.54
CA GLU A 222 36.07 -21.06 2.86
C GLU A 222 36.62 -20.26 1.67
N VAL A 223 35.74 -19.54 0.97
CA VAL A 223 36.16 -18.47 0.08
C VAL A 223 36.11 -17.18 0.88
N LYS A 224 37.29 -16.62 1.10
CA LYS A 224 37.55 -15.34 1.76
C LYS A 224 36.70 -14.25 1.11
N VAL A 225 35.69 -13.76 1.84
CA VAL A 225 34.89 -12.60 1.43
C VAL A 225 35.74 -11.35 1.63
N GLU A 226 36.25 -10.77 0.55
CA GLU A 226 36.73 -9.40 0.59
C GLU A 226 35.55 -8.46 0.87
N LYS A 227 35.71 -7.63 1.90
CA LYS A 227 34.73 -6.63 2.32
C LYS A 227 34.42 -5.68 1.15
N PRO A 228 33.17 -5.30 0.89
CA PRO A 228 32.87 -4.20 -0.02
C PRO A 228 33.46 -2.91 0.55
N VAL A 229 34.31 -2.26 -0.25
CA VAL A 229 34.84 -0.93 0.02
C VAL A 229 33.67 0.05 0.15
N GLU A 230 33.57 0.65 1.33
CA GLU A 230 32.65 1.73 1.67
C GLU A 230 32.96 2.92 0.77
N LYS A 231 32.00 3.30 -0.09
CA LYS A 231 32.12 4.55 -0.86
C LYS A 231 32.04 5.72 0.12
N PRO A 232 33.04 6.61 0.19
CA PRO A 232 32.97 7.78 1.05
C PRO A 232 31.82 8.68 0.60
N ALA A 233 31.04 9.14 1.57
CA ALA A 233 29.95 10.09 1.40
C ALA A 233 30.44 11.35 0.64
N PRO A 234 29.66 11.89 -0.31
CA PRO A 234 29.97 13.19 -0.88
C PRO A 234 29.89 14.25 0.22
N ALA A 235 31.01 14.93 0.44
CA ALA A 235 31.17 16.01 1.40
C ALA A 235 30.10 17.09 1.21
N GLU A 236 29.37 17.38 2.29
CA GLU A 236 28.52 18.56 2.42
C GLU A 236 29.37 19.82 2.18
N LYS A 237 28.99 20.61 1.19
CA LYS A 237 29.55 21.95 1.01
C LYS A 237 29.11 22.84 2.18
N PRO A 238 29.99 23.68 2.73
CA PRO A 238 29.61 24.61 3.80
C PRO A 238 28.60 25.61 3.25
N VAL A 239 27.39 25.63 3.82
CA VAL A 239 26.45 26.73 3.62
C VAL A 239 26.96 27.90 4.46
N GLU A 240 27.40 28.94 3.78
CA GLU A 240 27.76 30.23 4.35
C GLU A 240 26.57 30.79 5.14
N LYS A 241 26.84 31.22 6.38
CA LYS A 241 25.93 32.03 7.18
C LYS A 241 25.87 33.44 6.57
N PRO A 242 24.70 34.00 6.23
CA PRO A 242 24.54 35.43 6.25
C PRO A 242 24.26 35.89 7.69
N THR A 243 25.24 36.55 8.27
CA THR A 243 25.09 37.43 9.43
C THR A 243 24.34 38.70 9.05
N THR A 244 23.52 39.17 9.99
CA THR A 244 23.17 40.59 10.23
C THR A 244 21.92 41.15 9.54
N ALA A 245 20.87 41.21 10.36
CA ALA A 245 19.99 42.35 10.62
C ALA A 245 19.24 43.02 9.46
N GLU A 246 17.90 42.88 9.48
CA GLU A 246 17.01 44.04 9.48
C GLU A 246 15.71 43.72 10.23
N LYS A 247 15.22 44.73 10.95
CA LYS A 247 14.13 44.68 11.95
C LYS A 247 12.73 44.51 11.32
N PRO A 248 11.73 44.11 12.12
CA PRO A 248 10.33 44.11 11.71
C PRO A 248 9.78 45.54 11.72
N VAL A 249 9.03 45.93 10.68
CA VAL A 249 8.20 47.14 10.67
C VAL A 249 6.75 46.69 10.77
N GLU A 250 6.17 46.87 11.96
CA GLU A 250 4.72 46.84 12.20
C GLU A 250 4.10 48.23 11.93
N PRO A 251 2.76 48.32 11.81
CA PRO A 251 2.10 49.26 10.91
C PRO A 251 1.88 50.64 11.53
N THR A 252 2.08 51.69 10.74
CA THR A 252 1.60 53.03 11.09
C THR A 252 0.10 53.12 10.88
N SER A 253 -0.60 53.20 12.00
CA SER A 253 -1.91 53.79 12.19
C SER A 253 -1.91 55.31 11.92
N GLU A 254 -3.13 55.81 11.69
CA GLU A 254 -3.56 57.23 11.66
C GLU A 254 -3.26 57.95 10.31
N VAL A 255 -4.17 58.70 9.68
CA VAL A 255 -5.02 59.78 10.21
C VAL A 255 -6.18 60.08 9.22
N LYS A 256 -7.41 60.14 9.79
CA LYS A 256 -8.56 61.06 9.53
C LYS A 256 -8.92 61.50 8.11
N ASN A 257 -10.19 61.30 7.74
CA ASN A 257 -11.18 62.39 7.54
C ASN A 257 -12.59 61.79 7.32
N THR A 258 -13.55 61.99 8.23
CA THR A 258 -14.49 63.13 8.40
C THR A 258 -15.65 63.16 7.40
N GLY A 259 -16.87 63.23 7.94
CA GLY A 259 -18.04 63.85 7.32
C GLY A 259 -18.88 62.90 6.47
N SER A 260 -20.08 62.54 6.92
CA SER A 260 -21.37 63.22 6.59
C SER A 260 -22.00 62.56 5.35
N THR A 261 -23.26 62.13 5.27
CA THR A 261 -24.50 62.67 5.85
C THR A 261 -25.61 61.61 5.70
N SER A 262 -26.59 61.71 6.59
CA SER A 262 -27.93 61.12 6.57
C SER A 262 -28.72 61.30 5.26
N GLU A 263 -29.60 60.32 4.94
CA GLU A 263 -30.98 60.44 4.42
C GLU A 263 -31.50 59.00 4.21
N SER A 264 -32.51 58.41 4.85
CA SER A 264 -33.93 58.74 5.11
C SER A 264 -34.77 59.01 3.87
N LYS A 265 -35.52 57.98 3.41
CA LYS A 265 -36.89 57.96 2.85
C LYS A 265 -37.13 56.56 2.25
N SER A 266 -37.98 55.69 2.79
CA SER A 266 -39.46 55.65 2.72
C SER A 266 -40.01 55.67 1.30
N GLU A 267 -40.32 54.49 0.76
CA GLU A 267 -41.60 54.08 0.14
C GLU A 267 -41.61 52.55 -0.04
#